data_AF-A0A2N2YEL4-F1
#
_entry.id   AF-A0A2N2YEL4-F1
#
_cell.length_a   1.000
_cell.length_b   1.000
_cell.length_c   1.000
_cell.angle_alpha   90.00
_cell.angle_beta   90.00
_cell.angle_gamma   90.00
#
_symmetry.space_group_name_H-M   'P 1'
#
loop_
_entity.id
_entity.type
_entity.pdbx_description
1 polymer ?
#
loop_
_entity_poly.entity_id
_entity_poly.type
_entity_poly.pdbx_seq_one_letter_code
_entity_poly.pdbx_strand_id
1 'polypeptide(L)'
;MRTILTFICLFIFSWVTAQDNEQIASPVIVTKVGIGQEITFDGITIYFKEVLEDSRCPSGVTCIWAGQAKVVIEVKEKGKLLSQKEIIFGQTKEGEITNKTLFDYGNYRLKAFSIEPYPEYEKITDVTTYTLLVYKEKK
;
A
#
# COMPACT_ATOMS: atom_id res chain seq x y z
N MET A 1 -28.03 41.47 -41.07
CA MET A 1 -27.14 41.22 -39.91
C MET A 1 -27.80 40.46 -38.74
N ARG A 2 -29.02 39.90 -38.84
CA ARG A 2 -29.62 39.05 -37.79
C ARG A 2 -29.59 37.54 -38.08
N THR A 3 -29.40 37.14 -39.33
CA THR A 3 -29.42 35.72 -39.77
C THR A 3 -28.04 35.08 -39.87
N ILE A 4 -26.96 35.87 -39.81
CA ILE A 4 -25.57 35.37 -39.82
C ILE A 4 -25.13 34.95 -38.41
N LEU A 5 -25.70 35.56 -37.37
CA LEU A 5 -25.37 35.24 -35.98
C LEU A 5 -25.92 33.87 -35.52
N THR A 6 -26.98 33.38 -36.16
CA THR A 6 -27.64 32.12 -35.80
C THR A 6 -26.95 30.88 -36.38
N PHE A 7 -26.16 31.01 -37.45
CA PHE A 7 -25.44 29.86 -38.03
C PHE A 7 -24.13 29.52 -37.33
N ILE A 8 -23.53 30.47 -36.61
CA ILE A 8 -22.25 30.28 -35.89
C ILE A 8 -22.46 29.52 -34.57
N CYS A 9 -23.66 29.58 -33.99
CA CYS A 9 -23.98 28.89 -32.74
C CYS A 9 -24.22 27.37 -32.92
N LEU A 10 -24.53 26.92 -34.15
CA LEU A 10 -24.91 25.53 -34.42
C LEU A 10 -23.73 24.63 -34.80
N PHE A 11 -22.53 25.19 -34.99
CA PHE A 11 -21.32 24.42 -35.38
C PHE A 11 -20.47 23.94 -34.21
N ILE A 12 -20.79 24.36 -32.98
CA ILE A 12 -19.99 24.08 -31.77
C ILE A 12 -20.47 22.85 -30.98
N PHE A 13 -21.59 22.22 -31.38
CA PHE A 13 -22.21 21.14 -30.60
C PHE A 13 -21.84 19.72 -31.03
N SER A 14 -21.12 19.52 -32.13
CA SER A 14 -21.00 18.17 -32.70
C SER A 14 -19.81 17.35 -32.20
N TRP A 15 -18.82 17.91 -31.51
CA TRP A 15 -17.58 17.21 -31.16
C TRP A 15 -17.30 17.26 -29.65
N VAL A 16 -18.26 16.83 -28.84
CA VAL A 16 -17.98 16.43 -27.44
C VAL A 16 -18.06 14.91 -27.39
N THR A 17 -16.95 14.25 -27.67
CA THR A 17 -16.77 12.84 -27.29
C THR A 17 -16.25 12.82 -25.87
N ALA A 18 -17.13 12.64 -24.89
CA ALA A 18 -16.74 12.25 -23.54
C ALA A 18 -16.31 10.78 -23.59
N GLN A 19 -15.05 10.52 -23.95
CA GLN A 19 -14.43 9.23 -23.66
C GLN A 19 -13.92 9.28 -22.23
N ASP A 20 -14.79 8.89 -21.30
CA ASP A 20 -14.38 8.57 -19.94
C ASP A 20 -13.58 7.27 -20.00
N ASN A 21 -12.26 7.40 -20.20
CA ASN A 21 -11.33 6.29 -20.19
C ASN A 21 -10.96 5.98 -18.74
N GLU A 22 -11.91 5.44 -17.98
CA GLU A 22 -11.58 4.83 -16.69
C GLU A 22 -10.78 3.54 -16.96
N GLN A 23 -9.46 3.66 -16.89
CA GLN A 23 -8.56 2.53 -16.93
C GLN A 23 -8.82 1.67 -15.69
N ILE A 24 -9.60 0.59 -15.85
CA ILE A 24 -9.91 -0.36 -14.78
C ILE A 24 -8.59 -0.95 -14.27
N ALA A 25 -8.13 -0.47 -13.11
CA ALA A 25 -6.95 -1.00 -12.45
C ALA A 25 -7.24 -2.46 -12.04
N SER A 26 -6.42 -3.39 -12.52
CA SER A 26 -6.53 -4.80 -12.14
C SER A 26 -6.39 -4.94 -10.62
N PRO A 27 -7.24 -5.76 -9.95
CA PRO A 27 -7.19 -5.90 -8.50
C PRO A 27 -5.86 -6.52 -8.05
N VAL A 28 -5.20 -5.88 -7.09
CA VAL A 28 -4.00 -6.43 -6.44
C VAL A 28 -4.43 -7.46 -5.40
N ILE A 29 -4.03 -8.72 -5.59
CA ILE A 29 -4.31 -9.79 -4.62
C ILE A 29 -3.29 -9.68 -3.47
N VAL A 30 -3.81 -9.38 -2.28
CA VAL A 30 -3.03 -9.28 -1.03
C VAL A 30 -3.26 -10.51 -0.15
N THR A 31 -2.20 -10.95 0.51
CA THR A 31 -2.21 -12.03 1.50
C THR A 31 -2.00 -11.43 2.89
N LYS A 32 -2.83 -11.85 3.85
CA LYS A 32 -2.77 -11.41 5.25
C LYS A 32 -1.76 -12.25 6.04
N VAL A 33 -0.90 -11.59 6.80
CA VAL A 33 0.05 -12.23 7.74
C VAL A 33 -0.15 -11.60 9.10
N GLY A 34 -0.64 -12.35 10.09
CA GLY A 34 -0.74 -11.87 11.46
C GLY A 34 0.64 -11.72 12.11
N ILE A 35 0.74 -10.92 13.16
CA ILE A 35 1.94 -10.86 14.00
C ILE A 35 2.27 -12.25 14.57
N GLY A 36 3.54 -12.65 14.51
CA GLY A 36 3.98 -13.99 14.87
C GLY A 36 3.58 -15.10 13.88
N GLN A 37 3.03 -14.74 12.71
CA GLN A 37 2.69 -15.70 11.66
C GLN A 37 3.63 -15.58 10.45
N GLU A 38 3.59 -16.59 9.59
CA GLU A 38 4.35 -16.61 8.35
C GLU A 38 3.53 -17.07 7.15
N ILE A 39 3.95 -16.64 5.97
CA ILE A 39 3.43 -17.09 4.68
C ILE A 39 4.60 -17.49 3.77
N THR A 40 4.37 -18.45 2.88
CA THR A 40 5.40 -18.96 1.98
C THR A 40 4.99 -18.82 0.52
N PHE A 41 5.89 -18.27 -0.30
CA PHE A 41 5.77 -18.20 -1.75
C PHE A 41 6.99 -18.83 -2.40
N ASP A 42 6.80 -19.87 -3.21
CA ASP A 42 7.86 -20.49 -4.02
C ASP A 42 9.13 -20.84 -3.19
N GLY A 43 8.95 -21.26 -1.93
CA GLY A 43 10.05 -21.62 -0.99
C GLY A 43 10.62 -20.46 -0.16
N ILE A 44 10.15 -19.24 -0.39
CA ILE A 44 10.48 -18.04 0.40
C ILE A 44 9.40 -17.79 1.43
N THR A 45 9.77 -17.79 2.70
CA THR A 45 8.89 -17.54 3.83
C THR A 45 9.07 -16.11 4.34
N ILE A 46 7.96 -15.40 4.50
CA ILE A 46 7.88 -14.08 5.13
C ILE A 46 7.25 -14.27 6.50
N TYR A 47 8.00 -14.00 7.56
CA TYR A 47 7.53 -14.02 8.94
C TYR A 47 7.34 -12.60 9.45
N PHE A 48 6.14 -12.27 9.90
CA PHE A 48 5.85 -10.96 10.48
C PHE A 48 6.17 -10.99 11.98
N LYS A 49 7.30 -10.39 12.35
CA LYS A 49 7.88 -10.54 13.68
C LYS A 49 7.19 -9.65 14.71
N GLU A 50 7.21 -8.35 14.49
CA GLU A 50 6.70 -7.37 15.46
C GLU A 50 6.41 -6.00 14.84
N VAL A 51 5.64 -5.20 15.58
CA VAL A 51 5.40 -3.78 15.32
C VAL A 51 6.26 -2.98 16.30
N LEU A 52 7.20 -2.19 15.80
CA LEU A 52 8.10 -1.37 16.63
C LEU A 52 7.44 -0.09 17.10
N GLU A 53 6.70 0.57 16.20
CA GLU A 53 5.94 1.77 16.49
C GLU A 53 4.72 1.83 15.56
N ASP A 54 3.62 2.39 16.06
CA ASP A 54 2.50 2.82 15.24
C ASP A 54 2.00 4.17 15.75
N SER A 55 2.48 5.21 15.08
CA SER A 55 2.11 6.61 15.31
C SER A 55 1.33 7.19 14.14
N ARG A 56 0.79 6.33 13.25
CA ARG A 56 0.04 6.78 12.07
C ARG A 56 -1.10 7.70 12.51
N CYS A 57 -1.31 8.77 11.76
CA CYS A 57 -2.38 9.72 12.04
C CYS A 57 -3.73 8.99 12.04
N PRO A 58 -4.47 8.93 13.16
CA PRO A 58 -5.73 8.21 13.19
C PRO A 58 -6.73 8.74 12.16
N SER A 59 -7.56 7.86 11.63
CA SER A 59 -8.69 8.27 10.80
C SER A 59 -9.69 9.09 11.63
N GLY A 60 -10.28 10.11 11.00
CA GLY A 60 -11.24 11.02 11.63
C GLY A 60 -10.64 12.26 12.32
N VAL A 61 -9.32 12.45 12.28
CA VAL A 61 -8.66 13.65 12.83
C VAL A 61 -7.70 14.29 11.82
N THR A 62 -7.33 15.54 12.08
CA THR A 62 -6.30 16.27 11.32
C THR A 62 -5.00 16.32 12.11
N CYS A 63 -3.95 15.69 11.61
CA CYS A 63 -2.64 15.75 12.24
C CYS A 63 -1.81 16.93 11.72
N ILE A 64 -1.12 17.62 12.63
CA ILE A 64 -0.11 18.63 12.28
C ILE A 64 1.12 17.95 11.66
N TRP A 65 1.49 16.77 12.18
CA TRP A 65 2.55 15.92 11.63
C TRP A 65 2.01 14.53 11.36
N ALA A 66 2.15 14.06 10.12
CA ALA A 66 1.79 12.69 9.78
C ALA A 66 2.84 11.74 10.37
N GLY A 67 2.42 10.83 11.24
CA GLY A 67 3.31 9.81 11.81
C GLY A 67 3.49 8.60 10.89
N GLN A 68 4.00 7.51 11.46
CA GLN A 68 4.37 6.31 10.73
C GLN A 68 4.15 5.05 11.57
N ALA A 69 3.97 3.92 10.89
CA ALA A 69 4.13 2.60 11.49
C ALA A 69 5.41 1.95 10.99
N LYS A 70 6.16 1.32 11.90
CA LYS A 70 7.38 0.60 11.60
C LYS A 70 7.25 -0.83 12.09
N VAL A 71 7.57 -1.77 11.21
CA VAL A 71 7.44 -3.19 11.49
C VAL A 71 8.72 -3.93 11.16
N VAL A 72 8.95 -5.04 11.84
CA VAL A 72 10.03 -5.97 11.53
C VAL A 72 9.48 -7.21 10.86
N ILE A 73 10.11 -7.60 9.77
CA ILE A 73 9.86 -8.86 9.09
C ILE A 73 11.16 -9.65 8.96
N GLU A 74 11.02 -10.97 8.95
CA GLU A 74 12.10 -11.91 8.64
C GLU A 74 11.79 -12.61 7.33
N VAL A 75 12.78 -12.68 6.45
CA VAL A 75 12.72 -13.46 5.22
C VAL A 75 13.55 -14.71 5.41
N LYS A 76 12.95 -15.87 5.18
CA LYS A 76 13.58 -17.17 5.29
C LYS A 76 13.49 -17.91 3.95
N GLU A 77 14.48 -18.72 3.63
CA GLU A 77 14.43 -19.66 2.51
C GLU A 77 14.76 -21.06 3.03
N LYS A 78 13.89 -22.03 2.74
CA LYS A 78 14.03 -23.42 3.24
C LYS A 78 14.29 -23.49 4.75
N GLY A 79 13.61 -22.64 5.52
CA GLY A 79 13.72 -22.55 6.98
C GLY A 79 14.95 -21.80 7.52
N LYS A 80 15.88 -21.34 6.67
CA LYS A 80 17.04 -20.54 7.09
C LYS A 80 16.75 -19.05 6.96
N LEU A 81 17.08 -18.28 8.00
CA LEU A 81 16.98 -16.83 7.96
C LEU A 81 17.94 -16.25 6.91
N LEU A 82 17.38 -15.55 5.92
CA LEU A 82 18.13 -14.85 4.88
C LEU A 82 18.37 -13.39 5.26
N SER A 83 17.34 -12.71 5.75
CA SER A 83 17.44 -11.31 6.15
C SER A 83 16.33 -10.91 7.12
N GLN A 84 16.61 -9.88 7.92
CA GLN A 84 15.62 -9.16 8.70
C GLN A 84 15.50 -7.74 8.12
N LYS A 85 14.28 -7.22 7.98
CA LYS A 85 14.03 -5.89 7.43
C LYS A 85 13.06 -5.09 8.28
N GLU A 86 13.30 -3.80 8.37
CA GLU A 86 12.32 -2.83 8.85
C GLU A 86 11.53 -2.28 7.67
N ILE A 87 10.20 -2.29 7.79
CA ILE A 87 9.28 -1.73 6.79
C ILE A 87 8.54 -0.57 7.41
N ILE A 88 8.54 0.57 6.72
CA ILE A 88 7.92 1.81 7.18
C ILE A 88 6.67 2.09 6.35
N PHE A 89 5.58 2.43 7.04
CA PHE A 89 4.31 2.87 6.48
C PHE A 89 3.98 4.27 6.99
N GLY A 90 4.04 5.27 6.13
CA GLY A 90 3.73 6.66 6.47
C GLY A 90 4.84 7.60 6.05
N GLN A 91 4.99 8.70 6.79
CA GLN A 91 6.13 9.60 6.62
C GLN A 91 7.43 8.90 7.01
N THR A 92 8.56 9.40 6.51
CA THR A 92 9.90 8.94 6.86
C THR A 92 10.69 10.05 7.51
N LYS A 93 11.54 9.71 8.48
CA LYS A 93 12.49 10.62 9.11
C LYS A 93 13.78 10.71 8.28
N GLU A 94 14.64 11.68 8.59
CA GLU A 94 15.94 11.80 7.94
C GLU A 94 16.77 10.52 8.12
N GLY A 95 17.30 9.98 7.03
CA GLY A 95 18.04 8.72 7.00
C GLY A 95 17.18 7.46 6.90
N GLU A 96 15.85 7.54 6.98
CA GLU A 96 14.95 6.40 6.74
C GLU A 96 14.64 6.21 5.24
N ILE A 97 14.53 4.95 4.81
CA ILE A 97 14.28 4.60 3.40
C ILE A 97 12.92 3.90 3.30
N THR A 98 12.04 4.42 2.44
CA THR A 98 10.71 3.84 2.17
C THR A 98 10.79 2.68 1.17
N ASN A 99 11.52 1.61 1.51
CA ASN A 99 11.55 0.41 0.68
C ASN A 99 10.56 -0.65 1.19
N LYS A 100 9.44 -0.80 0.49
CA LYS A 100 8.43 -1.82 0.80
C LYS A 100 8.73 -3.19 0.18
N THR A 101 9.87 -3.39 -0.45
CA THR A 101 10.27 -4.67 -1.04
C THR A 101 10.80 -5.62 0.03
N LEU A 102 10.01 -6.63 0.35
CA LEU A 102 10.36 -7.67 1.32
C LEU A 102 11.45 -8.55 0.74
N PHE A 103 11.23 -9.05 -0.48
CA PHE A 103 12.16 -9.94 -1.16
C PHE A 103 12.04 -9.80 -2.68
N ASP A 104 13.16 -9.95 -3.37
CA ASP A 104 13.24 -9.89 -4.83
C ASP A 104 13.62 -11.29 -5.34
N TYR A 105 12.78 -11.89 -6.20
CA TYR A 105 12.98 -13.23 -6.69
C TYR A 105 12.70 -13.32 -8.20
N GLY A 106 13.75 -13.44 -9.00
CA GLY A 106 13.66 -13.70 -10.44
C GLY A 106 12.68 -12.74 -11.14
N ASN A 107 11.51 -13.27 -11.50
CA ASN A 107 10.43 -12.60 -12.24
C ASN A 107 9.37 -11.88 -11.36
N TYR A 108 9.50 -11.86 -10.04
CA TYR A 108 8.60 -11.14 -9.16
C TYR A 108 9.30 -10.51 -7.95
N ARG A 109 8.57 -9.66 -7.23
CA ARG A 109 8.95 -9.09 -5.94
C ARG A 109 7.83 -9.34 -4.93
N LEU A 110 8.18 -9.75 -3.73
CA LEU A 110 7.26 -9.71 -2.60
C LEU A 110 7.34 -8.32 -1.99
N LYS A 111 6.19 -7.65 -1.90
CA LYS A 111 6.11 -6.29 -1.37
C LYS A 111 5.09 -6.21 -0.25
N ALA A 112 5.39 -5.39 0.73
CA ALA A 112 4.42 -4.96 1.72
C ALA A 112 3.46 -3.96 1.08
N PHE A 113 2.17 -4.24 1.16
CA PHE A 113 1.11 -3.36 0.69
C PHE A 113 0.79 -2.33 1.79
N SER A 114 0.31 -2.82 2.93
CA SER A 114 -0.09 -2.03 4.10
C SER A 114 0.01 -2.86 5.38
N ILE A 115 -0.25 -2.23 6.53
CA ILE A 115 -0.47 -2.89 7.82
C ILE A 115 -1.85 -2.51 8.35
N GLU A 116 -2.61 -3.51 8.78
CA GLU A 116 -3.95 -3.40 9.36
C GLU A 116 -3.93 -3.74 10.85
N PRO A 117 -4.84 -3.18 11.67
CA PRO A 117 -5.79 -2.13 11.30
C PRO A 117 -5.07 -0.78 11.10
N TYR A 118 -5.72 0.16 10.41
CA TYR A 118 -5.31 1.56 10.47
C TYR A 118 -5.90 2.19 11.75
N PRO A 119 -5.17 3.04 12.48
CA PRO A 119 -5.70 3.61 13.71
C PRO A 119 -6.97 4.44 13.46
N GLU A 120 -7.93 4.30 14.37
CA GLU A 120 -9.17 5.08 14.41
C GLU A 120 -9.18 5.88 15.72
N TYR A 121 -9.67 7.12 15.68
CA TYR A 121 -9.77 7.96 16.87
C TYR A 121 -10.61 7.28 17.97
N GLU A 122 -10.17 7.36 19.22
CA GLU A 122 -10.79 6.74 20.42
C GLU A 122 -10.92 5.21 20.42
N LYS A 123 -10.43 4.51 19.38
CA LYS A 123 -10.44 3.05 19.31
C LYS A 123 -9.13 2.47 19.78
N ILE A 124 -9.17 1.73 20.89
CA ILE A 124 -8.00 0.99 21.37
C ILE A 124 -7.76 -0.19 20.43
N THR A 125 -6.56 -0.23 19.84
CA THR A 125 -6.12 -1.35 19.00
C THR A 125 -5.33 -2.32 19.85
N ASP A 126 -5.72 -3.60 19.82
CA ASP A 126 -4.91 -4.66 20.40
C ASP A 126 -3.72 -4.96 19.49
N VAL A 127 -2.51 -4.81 20.02
CA VAL A 127 -1.25 -5.04 19.30
C VAL A 127 -1.10 -6.46 18.73
N THR A 128 -1.85 -7.44 19.26
CA THR A 128 -1.84 -8.81 18.73
C THR A 128 -2.67 -8.99 17.47
N THR A 129 -3.48 -7.99 17.12
CA THR A 129 -4.37 -8.03 15.94
C THR A 129 -3.74 -7.49 14.66
N TYR A 130 -2.51 -6.98 14.75
CA TYR A 130 -1.81 -6.44 13.59
C TYR A 130 -1.61 -7.50 12.51
N THR A 131 -1.91 -7.10 11.27
CA THR A 131 -1.78 -7.91 10.07
C THR A 131 -1.00 -7.15 9.02
N LEU A 132 0.09 -7.73 8.54
CA LEU A 132 0.83 -7.26 7.38
C LEU A 132 0.16 -7.77 6.10
N LEU A 133 -0.15 -6.87 5.17
CA LEU A 133 -0.64 -7.23 3.84
C LEU A 133 0.53 -7.35 2.88
N VAL A 134 0.70 -8.53 2.28
CA VAL A 134 1.80 -8.84 1.35
C VAL A 134 1.25 -9.18 -0.02
N TYR A 135 1.87 -8.68 -1.08
CA TYR A 135 1.49 -9.01 -2.46
C TYR A 135 2.68 -9.37 -3.33
N LYS A 136 2.39 -10.13 -4.38
CA LYS A 136 3.36 -10.54 -5.41
C LYS A 136 3.27 -9.57 -6.59
N GLU A 137 4.30 -8.75 -6.76
CA GLU A 137 4.45 -7.84 -7.90
C GLU A 137 5.26 -8.53 -9.00
N LYS A 138 4.67 -8.78 -10.16
CA LYS A 138 5.41 -9.27 -11.32
C LYS A 138 6.32 -8.17 -11.86
N LYS A 139 7.56 -8.51 -12.20
CA LYS A 139 8.49 -7.57 -12.85
C LYS A 139 8.24 -7.45 -14.34
#